data_AF-A0AAD6U8G8-F1
#
_entry.id   AF-A0AAD6U8G8-F1
#
_cell.length_a   1.000
_cell.length_b   1.000
_cell.length_c   1.000
_cell.angle_alpha   90.00
_cell.angle_beta   90.00
_cell.angle_gamma   90.00
#
_symmetry.space_group_name_H-M   'P 1'
#
loop_
_entity.id
_entity.type
_entity.pdbx_description
1 polymer ?
#
loop_
_entity_poly.entity_id
_entity_poly.type
_entity_poly.pdbx_seq_one_letter_code
_entity_poly.pdbx_strand_id
1 'polypeptide(L)'
;MGVRLLSLGNSGLNNHFPDSLTRHPDGGEALTISHLRILERIMYQIKQEDRLKEIPLPCDYFELICGSGIGGIIALLLARHRMSVKDATNEFLKLKPEKTIGEDQFSTSKFEKTLQHIFNTEEMEDTSPDRCNVFVCAMRKVNMNAGSPQLFRSYGTRLEPVSDCMIWEAARATSATPGLFKSMAIGLSGLKQEYVGGDLCCKNPTLLILEEANLLFPGRPATVILSLGSGHARTIGLSKKQGLDKVTKAIATDSQRTHQEVQSRLHGIPCTYIRLNVQQGIQDLVPHDWDQLGTVCAQTDNYLRGKETEANLKVLVKAICNPQVTAVQSGTTAVHLKVCPAPNIRFTGRHEILKSLGEYFDKDPGKRHIALLHGLGGAGKSQIAFKFVAECADMQRFCEIYFIDSTSHQTIETDLATIAQVRKVGATAEDCLLWLAARRTNYLLVYNNADDVSLNLGQYFPGGSGGNILITSRNPKLCNHADFEHKVGQMELKDAIDLLLMTARYDITIFNNREIAREIVQVLHSQS
;
A
#
# COMPACT_ATOMS: atom_id res chain seq x y z
N MET A 1 17.46 1.66 21.83
CA MET A 1 17.28 2.58 20.69
C MET A 1 16.35 1.92 19.69
N GLY A 2 15.38 2.67 19.16
CA GLY A 2 14.50 2.20 18.10
C GLY A 2 15.25 1.83 16.82
N VAL A 3 14.56 1.14 15.92
CA VAL A 3 15.06 0.77 14.58
C VAL A 3 14.33 1.60 13.53
N ARG A 4 15.08 2.14 12.57
CA ARG A 4 14.61 2.95 11.44
C ARG A 4 14.72 2.12 10.18
N LEU A 5 13.59 1.95 9.51
CA LEU A 5 13.44 1.07 8.35
C LEU A 5 13.12 1.88 7.09
N LEU A 6 13.80 1.57 5.99
CA LEU A 6 13.50 2.13 4.66
C LEU A 6 13.09 1.01 3.70
N SER A 7 11.87 1.13 3.16
CA SER A 7 11.31 0.20 2.18
C SER A 7 11.14 0.90 0.84
N LEU A 8 11.83 0.40 -0.20
CA LEU A 8 11.77 0.91 -1.56
C LEU A 8 10.91 -0.01 -2.44
N GLY A 9 9.65 0.40 -2.63
CA GLY A 9 8.64 -0.38 -3.34
C GLY A 9 8.24 0.22 -4.69
N ASN A 10 7.82 -0.64 -5.60
CA ASN A 10 7.43 -0.29 -6.96
C ASN A 10 5.90 -0.21 -7.12
N SER A 11 5.41 0.61 -8.06
CA SER A 11 3.99 0.77 -8.37
C SER A 11 3.52 -0.25 -9.43
N GLY A 12 2.24 -0.62 -9.42
CA GLY A 12 1.67 -1.60 -10.36
C GLY A 12 1.69 -1.12 -11.82
N LEU A 13 1.66 -2.05 -12.78
CA LEU A 13 1.58 -1.73 -14.21
C LEU A 13 0.23 -1.07 -14.55
N ASN A 14 0.24 -0.07 -15.44
CA ASN A 14 -0.98 0.54 -15.99
C ASN A 14 -1.64 -0.39 -17.03
N ASN A 15 -2.95 -0.64 -16.88
CA ASN A 15 -3.71 -1.58 -17.73
C ASN A 15 -4.43 -0.93 -18.94
N HIS A 16 -4.22 0.36 -19.21
CA HIS A 16 -4.84 1.03 -20.37
C HIS A 16 -3.84 1.23 -21.50
N PHE A 17 -3.84 0.32 -22.47
CA PHE A 17 -3.32 0.57 -23.81
C PHE A 17 -4.52 0.69 -24.77
N PRO A 18 -4.64 1.75 -25.58
CA PRO A 18 -5.60 1.78 -26.69
C PRO A 18 -5.17 0.79 -27.78
N ASP A 19 -6.15 0.09 -28.36
CA ASP A 19 -5.99 -1.01 -29.35
C ASP A 19 -5.43 -0.58 -30.73
N SER A 20 -4.85 0.61 -30.88
CA SER A 20 -4.26 1.05 -32.15
C SER A 20 -2.74 0.96 -32.11
N LEU A 21 -2.20 -0.08 -32.78
CA LEU A 21 -0.82 -0.18 -33.27
C LEU A 21 0.26 0.44 -32.36
N THR A 22 0.75 -0.32 -31.37
CA THR A 22 2.18 -0.62 -31.18
C THR A 22 2.40 -1.60 -30.02
N ARG A 23 3.07 -2.72 -30.33
CA ARG A 23 3.79 -3.53 -29.34
C ARG A 23 4.93 -2.67 -28.81
N HIS A 24 4.79 -2.12 -27.61
CA HIS A 24 5.89 -1.50 -26.91
C HIS A 24 6.05 -2.14 -25.52
N PRO A 25 6.81 -3.24 -25.43
CA PRO A 25 7.47 -3.63 -24.20
C PRO A 25 8.68 -2.69 -24.08
N ASP A 26 8.39 -1.46 -23.71
CA ASP A 26 9.37 -0.66 -23.00
C ASP A 26 9.42 -1.27 -21.60
N GLY A 27 10.58 -1.32 -20.97
CA GLY A 27 10.75 -1.88 -19.63
C GLY A 27 11.78 -1.09 -18.78
N GLY A 28 11.87 -1.43 -17.50
CA GLY A 28 12.62 -0.67 -16.48
C GLY A 28 11.74 0.41 -15.86
N GLU A 29 11.53 0.40 -14.54
CA GLU A 29 10.61 1.33 -13.88
C GLU A 29 11.25 2.72 -13.68
N ALA A 30 11.29 3.54 -14.74
CA ALA A 30 11.83 4.91 -14.75
C ALA A 30 11.18 5.79 -13.66
N LEU A 31 9.90 5.56 -13.33
CA LEU A 31 9.18 6.25 -12.25
C LEU A 31 9.82 6.10 -10.88
N THR A 32 10.67 5.08 -10.68
CA THR A 32 11.43 4.85 -9.44
C THR A 32 12.41 5.98 -9.13
N ILE A 33 12.75 6.83 -10.12
CA ILE A 33 13.51 8.07 -9.88
C ILE A 33 12.86 8.97 -8.80
N SER A 34 11.53 8.88 -8.65
CA SER A 34 10.80 9.58 -7.59
C SER A 34 11.27 9.19 -6.19
N HIS A 35 11.71 7.93 -5.96
CA HIS A 35 12.27 7.51 -4.66
C HIS A 35 13.51 8.30 -4.31
N LEU A 36 14.47 8.38 -5.25
CA LEU A 36 15.71 9.11 -5.05
C LEU A 36 15.43 10.61 -4.85
N ARG A 37 14.48 11.17 -5.61
CA ARG A 37 14.11 12.59 -5.45
C ARG A 37 13.43 12.89 -4.10
N ILE A 38 12.56 12.00 -3.62
CA ILE A 38 11.95 12.11 -2.28
C ILE A 38 13.03 11.96 -1.20
N LEU A 39 13.90 10.97 -1.33
CA LEU A 39 14.94 10.70 -0.36
C LEU A 39 15.95 11.86 -0.29
N GLU A 40 16.31 12.47 -1.42
CA GLU A 40 17.17 13.66 -1.48
C GLU A 40 16.58 14.81 -0.65
N ARG A 41 15.26 15.04 -0.75
CA ARG A 41 14.56 16.03 0.07
C ARG A 41 14.62 15.69 1.56
N ILE A 42 14.45 14.42 1.93
CA ILE A 42 14.51 13.96 3.32
C ILE A 42 15.92 14.14 3.89
N MET A 43 16.95 13.67 3.18
CA MET A 43 18.34 13.79 3.62
C MET A 43 18.79 15.26 3.74
N TYR A 44 18.31 16.12 2.85
CA TYR A 44 18.52 17.57 2.99
C TYR A 44 17.85 18.14 4.25
N GLN A 45 16.63 17.72 4.59
CA GLN A 45 15.96 18.17 5.81
C GLN A 45 16.64 17.62 7.08
N ILE A 46 17.13 16.37 7.06
CA ILE A 46 17.94 15.80 8.14
C ILE A 46 19.20 16.62 8.37
N LYS A 47 19.91 17.02 7.31
CA LYS A 47 21.06 17.93 7.40
C LYS A 47 20.70 19.21 8.17
N GLN A 48 19.53 19.79 7.90
CA GLN A 48 19.10 21.01 8.57
C GLN A 48 18.71 20.77 10.04
N GLU A 49 17.98 19.69 10.32
CA GLU A 49 17.53 19.33 11.67
C GLU A 49 18.72 19.03 12.60
N ASP A 50 19.68 18.22 12.13
CA ASP A 50 20.89 17.85 12.88
C ASP A 50 22.05 18.85 12.73
N ARG A 51 21.84 19.93 11.96
CA ARG A 51 22.84 21.00 11.71
C ARG A 51 24.18 20.48 11.17
N LEU A 52 24.11 19.51 10.26
CA LEU A 52 25.29 18.90 9.65
C LEU A 52 25.92 19.80 8.59
N LYS A 53 27.24 19.68 8.42
CA LYS A 53 27.99 20.42 7.38
C LYS A 53 27.58 19.97 5.97
N GLU A 54 27.38 18.67 5.80
CA GLU A 54 27.08 18.02 4.53
C GLU A 54 25.80 17.19 4.62
N ILE A 55 25.25 16.79 3.47
CA ILE A 55 24.07 15.91 3.42
C ILE A 55 24.54 14.51 3.83
N PRO A 56 23.98 13.89 4.88
CA PRO A 56 24.43 12.58 5.32
C PRO A 56 24.01 11.46 4.38
N LEU A 57 24.63 10.29 4.53
CA LEU A 57 24.28 9.09 3.76
C LEU A 57 23.04 8.42 4.34
N PRO A 58 22.14 7.87 3.51
CA PRO A 58 20.97 7.14 4.01
C PRO A 58 21.35 5.94 4.91
N CYS A 59 22.44 5.24 4.60
CA CYS A 59 22.92 4.10 5.38
C CYS A 59 23.37 4.44 6.81
N ASP A 60 23.62 5.72 7.12
CA ASP A 60 23.98 6.16 8.47
C ASP A 60 22.73 6.42 9.35
N TYR A 61 21.55 6.55 8.72
CA TYR A 61 20.29 6.90 9.39
C TYR A 61 19.26 5.77 9.42
N PHE A 62 19.38 4.78 8.55
CA PHE A 62 18.50 3.60 8.53
C PHE A 62 19.30 2.35 8.89
N GLU A 63 18.84 1.61 9.90
CA GLU A 63 19.50 0.35 10.30
C GLU A 63 19.24 -0.80 9.33
N LEU A 64 18.13 -0.72 8.58
CA LEU A 64 17.76 -1.72 7.58
C LEU A 64 17.07 -1.06 6.39
N ILE A 65 17.57 -1.37 5.20
CA ILE A 65 17.01 -0.92 3.91
C ILE A 65 16.57 -2.15 3.13
N CYS A 66 15.43 -2.08 2.45
CA CYS A 66 15.02 -3.15 1.54
C CYS A 66 14.46 -2.60 0.23
N GLY A 67 14.43 -3.45 -0.79
CA GLY A 67 13.76 -3.11 -2.04
C GLY A 67 13.37 -4.30 -2.89
N SER A 68 12.55 -4.03 -3.91
CA SER A 68 12.14 -4.98 -4.94
C SER A 68 12.26 -4.33 -6.31
N GLY A 69 12.65 -5.09 -7.33
CA GLY A 69 12.83 -4.56 -8.68
C GLY A 69 13.93 -3.50 -8.73
N ILE A 70 13.64 -2.38 -9.39
CA ILE A 70 14.56 -1.24 -9.44
C ILE A 70 14.75 -0.60 -8.07
N GLY A 71 13.73 -0.61 -7.20
CA GLY A 71 13.88 -0.21 -5.80
C GLY A 71 14.90 -1.06 -5.03
N GLY A 72 15.05 -2.33 -5.41
CA GLY A 72 16.11 -3.21 -4.90
C GLY A 72 17.50 -2.77 -5.33
N ILE A 73 17.68 -2.37 -6.59
CA ILE A 73 18.96 -1.83 -7.07
C ILE A 73 19.31 -0.54 -6.31
N ILE A 74 18.34 0.35 -6.12
CA ILE A 74 18.54 1.58 -5.32
C ILE A 74 18.91 1.23 -3.87
N ALA A 75 18.27 0.24 -3.25
CA ALA A 75 18.61 -0.21 -1.90
C ALA A 75 20.08 -0.65 -1.81
N LEU A 76 20.57 -1.40 -2.81
CA LEU A 76 21.97 -1.84 -2.86
C LEU A 76 22.95 -0.68 -3.04
N LEU A 77 22.63 0.29 -3.91
CA LEU A 77 23.46 1.50 -4.10
C LEU A 77 23.59 2.30 -2.78
N LEU A 78 22.47 2.49 -2.08
CA LEU A 78 22.42 3.29 -0.85
C LEU A 78 23.08 2.57 0.35
N ALA A 79 22.88 1.24 0.47
CA ALA A 79 23.34 0.48 1.63
C ALA A 79 24.70 -0.19 1.41
N ARG A 80 24.85 -1.03 0.38
CA ARG A 80 26.11 -1.78 0.15
C ARG A 80 27.23 -0.89 -0.37
N HIS A 81 26.93 -0.03 -1.34
CA HIS A 81 27.93 0.94 -1.82
C HIS A 81 27.98 2.23 -1.02
N ARG A 82 27.15 2.36 0.03
CA ARG A 82 27.10 3.54 0.90
C ARG A 82 27.05 4.86 0.11
N MET A 83 26.32 4.89 -1.01
CA MET A 83 26.28 6.06 -1.88
C MET A 83 25.42 7.18 -1.30
N SER A 84 25.82 8.42 -1.58
CA SER A 84 24.92 9.56 -1.42
C SER A 84 23.72 9.41 -2.37
N VAL A 85 22.61 10.05 -2.05
CA VAL A 85 21.43 10.02 -2.93
C VAL A 85 21.75 10.57 -4.33
N LYS A 86 22.67 11.54 -4.41
CA LYS A 86 23.14 12.12 -5.67
C LYS A 86 23.93 11.11 -6.50
N ASP A 87 24.85 10.38 -5.88
CA ASP A 87 25.67 9.39 -6.59
C ASP A 87 24.82 8.19 -7.02
N ALA A 88 23.92 7.73 -6.15
CA ALA A 88 22.94 6.71 -6.49
C ALA A 88 22.03 7.14 -7.66
N THR A 89 21.70 8.44 -7.75
CA THR A 89 20.97 9.00 -8.91
C THR A 89 21.79 8.92 -10.19
N ASN A 90 23.08 9.26 -10.14
CA ASN A 90 23.94 9.17 -11.31
C ASN A 90 24.08 7.73 -11.81
N GLU A 91 24.22 6.75 -10.90
CA GLU A 91 24.26 5.34 -11.26
C GLU A 91 22.91 4.83 -11.79
N PHE A 92 21.79 5.26 -11.19
CA PHE A 92 20.45 4.93 -11.66
C PHE A 92 20.25 5.34 -13.13
N LEU A 93 20.74 6.52 -13.53
CA LEU A 93 20.61 6.99 -14.91
C LEU A 93 21.35 6.11 -15.93
N LYS A 94 22.40 5.39 -15.50
CA LYS A 94 23.14 4.43 -16.34
C LYS A 94 22.39 3.10 -16.51
N LEU A 95 21.37 2.83 -15.70
CA LEU A 95 20.56 1.61 -15.76
C LEU A 95 19.55 1.59 -16.93
N LYS A 96 19.49 2.64 -17.77
CA LYS A 96 18.59 2.69 -18.93
C LYS A 96 18.78 1.43 -19.78
N PRO A 97 17.78 0.53 -19.86
CA PRO A 97 17.94 -0.75 -20.53
C PRO A 97 17.90 -0.57 -22.05
N GLU A 98 18.72 -1.34 -22.76
CA GLU A 98 18.77 -1.35 -24.22
C GLU A 98 17.98 -2.55 -24.78
N LYS A 99 17.16 -2.31 -25.81
CA LYS A 99 16.39 -3.37 -26.49
C LYS A 99 17.28 -4.30 -27.30
N THR A 100 16.91 -5.58 -27.34
CA THR A 100 17.50 -6.53 -28.28
C THR A 100 16.92 -6.27 -29.67
N ILE A 101 17.76 -6.28 -30.71
CA ILE A 101 17.31 -6.05 -32.09
C ILE A 101 16.34 -7.18 -32.49
N GLY A 102 15.10 -6.84 -32.83
CA GLY A 102 14.09 -7.79 -33.32
C GLY A 102 13.30 -8.54 -32.24
N GLU A 103 13.50 -8.26 -30.96
CA GLU A 103 12.75 -8.89 -29.85
C GLU A 103 12.05 -7.85 -28.97
N ASP A 104 10.95 -8.30 -28.35
CA ASP A 104 10.18 -7.57 -27.33
C ASP A 104 10.88 -7.58 -25.94
N GLN A 105 12.04 -8.25 -25.79
CA GLN A 105 12.80 -8.35 -24.54
C GLN A 105 14.06 -7.47 -24.57
N PHE A 106 14.52 -7.08 -23.40
CA PHE A 106 15.77 -6.34 -23.27
C PHE A 106 17.00 -7.22 -23.36
N SER A 107 18.10 -6.57 -23.74
CA SER A 107 19.41 -7.17 -23.73
C SER A 107 19.86 -7.45 -22.29
N THR A 108 19.66 -8.70 -21.88
CA THR A 108 20.07 -9.21 -20.56
C THR A 108 21.59 -9.04 -20.37
N SER A 109 22.39 -9.32 -21.39
CA SER A 109 23.85 -9.25 -21.31
C SER A 109 24.39 -7.83 -21.17
N LYS A 110 23.77 -6.83 -21.80
CA LYS A 110 24.17 -5.43 -21.60
C LYS A 110 23.81 -4.94 -20.21
N PHE A 111 22.59 -5.24 -19.75
CA PHE A 111 22.14 -4.86 -18.41
C PHE A 111 23.01 -5.51 -17.31
N GLU A 112 23.39 -6.79 -17.47
CA GLU A 112 24.33 -7.46 -16.57
C GLU A 112 25.70 -6.79 -16.55
N LYS A 113 26.25 -6.41 -17.70
CA LYS A 113 27.52 -5.66 -17.75
C LYS A 113 27.43 -4.33 -17.04
N THR A 114 26.32 -3.61 -17.17
CA THR A 114 26.08 -2.36 -16.42
C THR A 114 26.06 -2.63 -14.93
N LEU A 115 25.33 -3.66 -14.46
CA LEU A 115 25.30 -4.03 -13.05
C LEU A 115 26.68 -4.47 -12.53
N GLN A 116 27.43 -5.24 -13.30
CA GLN A 116 28.80 -5.64 -12.97
C GLN A 116 29.75 -4.45 -12.90
N HIS A 117 29.56 -3.43 -13.74
CA HIS A 117 30.35 -2.20 -13.68
C HIS A 117 30.01 -1.35 -12.46
N ILE A 118 28.72 -1.28 -12.09
CA ILE A 118 28.25 -0.53 -10.92
C ILE A 118 28.68 -1.22 -9.63
N PHE A 119 28.46 -2.54 -9.54
CA PHE A 119 28.61 -3.32 -8.31
C PHE A 119 29.94 -4.07 -8.16
N ASN A 120 30.78 -4.06 -9.19
CA ASN A 120 32.00 -4.86 -9.28
C ASN A 120 31.74 -6.35 -8.99
N THR A 121 32.80 -7.11 -8.73
CA THR A 121 32.73 -8.49 -8.26
C THR A 121 32.74 -8.55 -6.74
N GLU A 122 31.86 -7.77 -6.11
CA GLU A 122 31.69 -7.75 -4.65
C GLU A 122 30.60 -8.73 -4.20
N GLU A 123 30.87 -9.43 -3.10
CA GLU A 123 29.93 -10.36 -2.48
C GLU A 123 28.77 -9.60 -1.81
N MET A 124 27.60 -10.24 -1.81
CA MET A 124 26.40 -9.66 -1.18
C MET A 124 26.59 -9.51 0.33
N GLU A 125 27.26 -10.47 0.98
CA GLU A 125 27.58 -10.41 2.40
C GLU A 125 28.40 -9.17 2.73
N ASP A 126 28.01 -8.46 3.78
CA ASP A 126 28.76 -7.34 4.33
C ASP A 126 29.18 -7.70 5.76
N THR A 127 30.48 -7.89 5.95
CA THR A 127 31.06 -8.20 7.26
C THR A 127 31.51 -6.94 8.01
N SER A 128 31.34 -5.76 7.42
CA SER A 128 31.78 -4.49 8.03
C SER A 128 31.02 -4.21 9.33
N PRO A 129 31.68 -3.67 10.36
CA PRO A 129 31.07 -3.42 11.67
C PRO A 129 30.06 -2.26 11.66
N ASP A 130 30.22 -1.30 10.76
CA ASP A 130 29.41 -0.10 10.60
C ASP A 130 28.41 -0.23 9.44
N ARG A 131 28.15 -1.46 8.97
CA ARG A 131 27.27 -1.71 7.82
C ARG A 131 25.82 -1.29 8.08
N CYS A 132 25.17 -0.86 7.00
CA CYS A 132 23.71 -0.84 6.94
C CYS A 132 23.23 -2.20 6.43
N ASN A 133 22.35 -2.86 7.17
CA ASN A 133 21.77 -4.12 6.72
C ASN A 133 20.87 -3.85 5.51
N VAL A 134 20.94 -4.72 4.51
CA VAL A 134 20.08 -4.60 3.32
C VAL A 134 19.67 -5.96 2.77
N PHE A 135 18.46 -6.02 2.24
CA PHE A 135 18.03 -7.17 1.44
C PHE A 135 17.21 -6.75 0.23
N VAL A 136 17.23 -7.59 -0.81
CA VAL A 136 16.41 -7.44 -2.01
C VAL A 136 15.54 -8.66 -2.24
N CYS A 137 14.34 -8.45 -2.78
CA CYS A 137 13.34 -9.50 -2.96
C CYS A 137 13.39 -10.08 -4.38
N ALA A 138 13.37 -11.41 -4.48
CA ALA A 138 13.19 -12.14 -5.73
C ALA A 138 12.28 -13.36 -5.52
N MET A 139 11.74 -13.91 -6.61
CA MET A 139 10.92 -15.12 -6.57
C MET A 139 11.68 -16.28 -7.20
N ARG A 140 11.57 -17.48 -6.62
CA ARG A 140 12.06 -18.69 -7.27
C ARG A 140 11.14 -19.02 -8.45
N LYS A 141 11.70 -19.24 -9.63
CA LYS A 141 10.90 -19.48 -10.87
C LYS A 141 9.98 -20.70 -10.76
N VAL A 142 10.42 -21.74 -10.05
CA VAL A 142 9.66 -22.97 -9.83
C VAL A 142 8.64 -22.88 -8.69
N ASN A 143 8.74 -21.85 -7.83
CA ASN A 143 7.82 -21.63 -6.71
C ASN A 143 7.63 -20.12 -6.49
N MET A 144 6.58 -19.59 -7.11
CA MET A 144 6.22 -18.17 -7.04
C MET A 144 5.19 -17.89 -5.93
N ASN A 145 5.33 -18.55 -4.77
CA ASN A 145 4.48 -18.27 -3.61
C ASN A 145 4.80 -16.91 -3.00
N ALA A 146 3.86 -15.96 -3.08
CA ALA A 146 4.00 -14.61 -2.52
C ALA A 146 4.31 -14.57 -1.02
N GLY A 147 3.96 -15.62 -0.26
CA GLY A 147 4.28 -15.75 1.17
C GLY A 147 5.69 -16.28 1.47
N SER A 148 6.49 -16.62 0.45
CA SER A 148 7.84 -17.16 0.64
C SER A 148 8.81 -16.65 -0.46
N PRO A 149 9.04 -15.33 -0.58
CA PRO A 149 10.04 -14.80 -1.50
C PRO A 149 11.46 -15.19 -1.07
N GLN A 150 12.39 -15.26 -2.03
CA GLN A 150 13.82 -15.30 -1.73
C GLN A 150 14.28 -13.89 -1.35
N LEU A 151 14.86 -13.75 -0.16
CA LEU A 151 15.53 -12.53 0.27
C LEU A 151 17.04 -12.73 0.08
N PHE A 152 17.63 -11.95 -0.82
CA PHE A 152 19.10 -11.85 -0.92
C PHE A 152 19.54 -10.79 0.08
N ARG A 153 20.17 -11.23 1.17
CA ARG A 153 20.53 -10.40 2.34
C ARG A 153 22.02 -10.12 2.35
N SER A 154 22.41 -8.96 2.88
CA SER A 154 23.82 -8.64 3.16
C SER A 154 24.30 -9.19 4.50
N TYR A 155 23.43 -9.91 5.21
CA TYR A 155 23.63 -10.38 6.57
C TYR A 155 22.99 -11.75 6.75
N GLY A 156 23.55 -12.56 7.64
CA GLY A 156 22.95 -13.80 8.09
C GLY A 156 21.87 -13.54 9.13
N THR A 157 20.87 -14.42 9.20
CA THR A 157 19.92 -14.45 10.32
C THR A 157 20.19 -15.69 11.18
N ARG A 158 19.50 -15.83 12.31
CA ARG A 158 19.58 -17.06 13.13
C ARG A 158 18.99 -18.28 12.42
N LEU A 159 18.13 -18.07 11.43
CA LEU A 159 17.38 -19.13 10.74
C LEU A 159 18.04 -19.51 9.40
N GLU A 160 18.62 -18.54 8.71
CA GLU A 160 19.15 -18.70 7.36
C GLU A 160 20.51 -18.01 7.22
N PRO A 161 21.54 -18.69 6.66
CA PRO A 161 22.81 -18.06 6.33
C PRO A 161 22.66 -17.09 5.15
N VAL A 162 23.72 -16.30 4.89
CA VAL A 162 23.76 -15.43 3.72
C VAL A 162 23.72 -16.26 2.44
N SER A 163 23.04 -15.74 1.42
CA SER A 163 23.05 -16.34 0.09
C SER A 163 24.43 -16.15 -0.54
N ASP A 164 25.02 -17.24 -1.01
CA ASP A 164 26.26 -17.22 -1.79
C ASP A 164 25.99 -16.63 -3.18
N CYS A 165 26.08 -15.30 -3.27
CA CYS A 165 25.87 -14.53 -4.48
C CYS A 165 26.60 -13.18 -4.44
N MET A 166 26.92 -12.66 -5.61
CA MET A 166 27.46 -11.31 -5.80
C MET A 166 26.33 -10.27 -5.75
N ILE A 167 26.68 -9.02 -5.41
CA ILE A 167 25.70 -7.92 -5.36
C ILE A 167 25.00 -7.74 -6.72
N TRP A 168 25.76 -7.80 -7.83
CA TRP A 168 25.20 -7.66 -9.17
C TRP A 168 24.24 -8.81 -9.53
N GLU A 169 24.45 -10.02 -8.99
CA GLU A 169 23.56 -11.17 -9.21
C GLU A 169 22.23 -10.96 -8.49
N ALA A 170 22.29 -10.52 -7.22
CA ALA A 170 21.10 -10.16 -6.44
C ALA A 170 20.31 -9.01 -7.11
N ALA A 171 21.03 -7.98 -7.58
CA ALA A 171 20.45 -6.87 -8.35
C ALA A 171 19.77 -7.36 -9.64
N ARG A 172 20.42 -8.26 -10.37
CA ARG A 172 19.89 -8.83 -11.61
C ARG A 172 18.68 -9.73 -11.37
N ALA A 173 18.68 -10.51 -10.28
CA ALA A 173 17.57 -11.37 -9.90
C ALA A 173 16.34 -10.57 -9.49
N THR A 174 16.48 -9.53 -8.65
CA THR A 174 15.35 -8.71 -8.22
C THR A 174 14.72 -7.92 -9.36
N SER A 175 15.51 -7.54 -10.37
CA SER A 175 15.04 -6.80 -11.56
C SER A 175 14.61 -7.68 -12.74
N ALA A 176 14.64 -9.02 -12.60
CA ALA A 176 14.33 -9.96 -13.67
C ALA A 176 12.82 -10.09 -13.94
N THR A 177 12.17 -8.99 -14.33
CA THR A 177 10.73 -8.95 -14.62
C THR A 177 10.35 -9.91 -15.74
N PRO A 178 9.45 -10.88 -15.50
CA PRO A 178 8.97 -11.77 -16.55
C PRO A 178 8.27 -11.01 -17.69
N GLY A 179 8.70 -11.32 -18.92
CA GLY A 179 8.28 -10.64 -20.14
C GLY A 179 9.19 -9.49 -20.57
N LEU A 180 10.03 -8.94 -19.68
CA LEU A 180 11.00 -7.88 -20.00
C LEU A 180 12.45 -8.37 -19.97
N PHE A 181 12.78 -9.25 -19.02
CA PHE A 181 14.11 -9.81 -18.83
C PHE A 181 14.05 -11.33 -18.62
N LYS A 182 15.14 -12.03 -19.01
CA LYS A 182 15.31 -13.47 -18.71
C LYS A 182 15.52 -13.69 -17.21
N SER A 183 15.17 -14.90 -16.73
CA SER A 183 15.46 -15.33 -15.35
C SER A 183 16.97 -15.32 -15.07
N MET A 184 17.33 -15.13 -13.80
CA MET A 184 18.70 -15.15 -13.32
C MET A 184 18.97 -16.47 -12.59
N ALA A 185 20.03 -17.18 -12.95
CA ALA A 185 20.40 -18.44 -12.30
C ALA A 185 21.56 -18.20 -11.32
N ILE A 186 21.31 -18.38 -10.02
CA ILE A 186 22.30 -18.14 -8.94
C ILE A 186 22.58 -19.44 -8.20
N GLY A 187 23.84 -19.66 -7.84
CA GLY A 187 24.32 -20.81 -7.07
C GLY A 187 25.47 -21.56 -7.74
N LEU A 188 26.01 -22.55 -7.01
CA LEU A 188 27.12 -23.40 -7.44
C LEU A 188 26.77 -24.22 -8.70
N SER A 189 27.81 -24.54 -9.48
CA SER A 189 27.67 -25.34 -10.71
C SER A 189 26.95 -26.67 -10.44
N GLY A 190 25.81 -26.90 -11.10
CA GLY A 190 24.93 -28.07 -10.90
C GLY A 190 23.79 -27.90 -9.90
N LEU A 191 23.83 -26.88 -9.04
CA LEU A 191 22.80 -26.56 -8.02
C LEU A 191 22.14 -25.19 -8.25
N LYS A 192 22.30 -24.62 -9.45
CA LYS A 192 21.76 -23.30 -9.80
C LYS A 192 20.24 -23.28 -9.66
N GLN A 193 19.73 -22.29 -8.95
CA GLN A 193 18.31 -22.00 -8.87
C GLN A 193 17.98 -20.81 -9.76
N GLU A 194 16.86 -20.88 -10.48
CA GLU A 194 16.38 -19.78 -11.30
C GLU A 194 15.47 -18.84 -10.50
N TYR A 195 15.74 -17.55 -10.64
CA TYR A 195 15.03 -16.47 -9.99
C TYR A 195 14.43 -15.51 -11.01
N VAL A 196 13.27 -14.95 -10.66
CA VAL A 196 12.61 -13.86 -11.36
C VAL A 196 12.38 -12.70 -10.39
N GLY A 197 12.11 -11.52 -10.91
CA GLY A 197 11.95 -10.32 -10.10
C GLY A 197 10.84 -10.44 -9.05
N GLY A 198 11.03 -9.71 -7.94
CA GLY A 198 10.01 -9.57 -6.90
C GLY A 198 8.82 -8.70 -7.35
N ASP A 199 8.84 -8.20 -8.58
CA ASP A 199 7.84 -7.32 -9.15
C ASP A 199 6.48 -8.00 -9.36
N LEU A 200 6.39 -9.32 -9.29
CA LEU A 200 5.12 -10.07 -9.37
C LEU A 200 4.43 -10.31 -8.03
N CYS A 201 5.13 -10.26 -6.90
CA CYS A 201 4.58 -10.64 -5.59
C CYS A 201 5.06 -9.79 -4.40
N CYS A 202 6.08 -8.95 -4.59
CA CYS A 202 6.77 -8.19 -3.54
C CYS A 202 6.97 -6.72 -3.94
N LYS A 203 6.01 -6.12 -4.65
CA LYS A 203 6.10 -4.71 -5.08
C LYS A 203 6.20 -3.73 -3.90
N ASN A 204 5.58 -4.04 -2.77
CA ASN A 204 5.79 -3.32 -1.52
C ASN A 204 6.41 -4.25 -0.47
N PRO A 205 7.74 -4.19 -0.23
CA PRO A 205 8.40 -5.06 0.74
C PRO A 205 8.23 -4.61 2.20
N THR A 206 7.34 -3.67 2.51
CA THR A 206 7.19 -3.12 3.88
C THR A 206 6.78 -4.18 4.93
N LEU A 207 6.02 -5.22 4.58
CA LEU A 207 5.76 -6.31 5.53
C LEU A 207 7.02 -7.16 5.76
N LEU A 208 7.78 -7.47 4.71
CA LEU A 208 9.00 -8.27 4.77
C LEU A 208 10.07 -7.59 5.63
N ILE A 209 10.25 -6.27 5.50
CA ILE A 209 11.24 -5.55 6.31
C ILE A 209 10.86 -5.50 7.79
N LEU A 210 9.57 -5.55 8.14
CA LEU A 210 9.14 -5.64 9.53
C LEU A 210 9.43 -7.02 10.12
N GLU A 211 9.20 -8.07 9.34
CA GLU A 211 9.55 -9.45 9.73
C GLU A 211 11.07 -9.59 9.92
N GLU A 212 11.86 -9.09 8.96
CA GLU A 212 13.33 -9.10 9.04
C GLU A 212 13.87 -8.25 10.19
N ALA A 213 13.27 -7.09 10.47
CA ALA A 213 13.66 -6.25 11.59
C ALA A 213 13.47 -6.97 12.94
N ASN A 214 12.38 -7.73 13.10
CA ASN A 214 12.14 -8.53 14.30
C ASN A 214 13.17 -9.66 14.48
N LEU A 215 13.66 -10.24 13.38
CA LEU A 215 14.70 -11.28 13.41
C LEU A 215 16.09 -10.69 13.73
N LEU A 216 16.42 -9.54 13.14
CA LEU A 216 17.73 -8.90 13.27
C LEU A 216 17.93 -8.14 14.57
N PHE A 217 16.88 -7.48 15.05
CA PHE A 217 16.95 -6.58 16.19
C PHE A 217 15.99 -7.01 17.30
N PRO A 218 16.16 -8.23 17.86
CA PRO A 218 15.26 -8.74 18.89
C PRO A 218 15.24 -7.79 20.10
N GLY A 219 14.04 -7.39 20.52
CA GLY A 219 13.84 -6.47 21.64
C GLY A 219 14.06 -4.98 21.31
N ARG A 220 14.39 -4.62 20.07
CA ARG A 220 14.42 -3.22 19.61
C ARG A 220 13.25 -2.96 18.66
N PRO A 221 12.22 -2.19 19.08
CA PRO A 221 11.06 -1.94 18.23
C PRO A 221 11.43 -1.06 17.03
N ALA A 222 10.74 -1.26 15.90
CA ALA A 222 10.77 -0.33 14.79
C ALA A 222 10.07 0.97 15.20
N THR A 223 10.81 2.08 15.24
CA THR A 223 10.28 3.40 15.64
C THR A 223 10.00 4.30 14.45
N VAL A 224 10.66 4.06 13.32
CA VAL A 224 10.40 4.78 12.06
C VAL A 224 10.37 3.80 10.91
N ILE A 225 9.34 3.90 10.08
CA ILE A 225 9.18 3.07 8.89
C ILE A 225 8.82 4.00 7.74
N LEU A 226 9.79 4.20 6.83
CA LEU A 226 9.60 4.96 5.61
C LEU A 226 9.37 4.01 4.44
N SER A 227 8.19 4.09 3.83
CA SER A 227 7.84 3.32 2.62
C SER A 227 7.77 4.27 1.42
N LEU A 228 8.62 4.08 0.42
CA LEU A 228 8.62 4.86 -0.82
C LEU A 228 7.96 4.05 -1.94
N GLY A 229 6.99 4.66 -2.62
CA GLY A 229 6.31 4.09 -3.79
C GLY A 229 6.56 4.91 -5.04
N SER A 230 6.61 4.26 -6.21
CA SER A 230 6.83 4.90 -7.52
C SER A 230 5.53 5.23 -8.28
N GLY A 231 4.44 5.53 -7.57
CA GLY A 231 3.14 5.92 -8.12
C GLY A 231 1.96 5.05 -7.68
N HIS A 232 0.75 5.42 -8.14
CA HIS A 232 -0.48 4.68 -7.90
C HIS A 232 -1.02 4.13 -9.24
N ALA A 233 -1.21 2.82 -9.33
CA ALA A 233 -1.90 2.21 -10.46
C ALA A 233 -3.40 2.57 -10.40
N ARG A 234 -4.03 2.85 -11.54
CA ARG A 234 -5.49 3.03 -11.61
C ARG A 234 -6.21 1.77 -11.11
N THR A 235 -7.46 1.93 -10.68
CA THR A 235 -8.33 0.84 -10.20
C THR A 235 -8.24 -0.39 -11.11
N ILE A 236 -7.91 -1.55 -10.53
CA ILE A 236 -7.88 -2.83 -11.27
C ILE A 236 -9.33 -3.21 -11.61
N GLY A 237 -9.71 -3.03 -12.87
CA GLY A 237 -11.03 -3.37 -13.39
C GLY A 237 -10.97 -4.56 -14.34
N LEU A 238 -12.00 -5.40 -14.31
CA LEU A 238 -12.26 -6.38 -15.37
C LEU A 238 -13.05 -5.65 -16.47
N SER A 239 -12.41 -5.35 -17.60
CA SER A 239 -13.13 -4.93 -18.81
C SER A 239 -13.29 -6.12 -19.74
N LYS A 240 -14.39 -6.18 -20.51
CA LYS A 240 -14.68 -7.28 -21.47
C LYS A 240 -13.59 -7.50 -22.54
N LYS A 241 -12.61 -6.60 -22.65
CA LYS A 241 -11.50 -6.62 -23.62
C LYS A 241 -10.14 -7.00 -23.03
N GLN A 242 -10.01 -7.13 -21.70
CA GLN A 242 -8.74 -7.49 -21.07
C GLN A 242 -8.64 -9.00 -20.84
N GLY A 243 -7.50 -9.60 -21.22
CA GLY A 243 -7.18 -10.98 -20.89
C GLY A 243 -7.02 -11.19 -19.37
N LEU A 244 -7.41 -12.37 -18.90
CA LEU A 244 -7.33 -12.78 -17.49
C LEU A 244 -5.89 -12.72 -16.93
N ASP A 245 -4.90 -12.90 -17.81
CA ASP A 245 -3.46 -12.80 -17.55
C ASP A 245 -3.05 -11.39 -17.06
N LYS A 246 -3.56 -10.33 -17.71
CA LYS A 246 -3.26 -8.93 -17.35
C LYS A 246 -3.89 -8.54 -16.01
N VAL A 247 -5.10 -9.02 -15.74
CA VAL A 247 -5.81 -8.76 -14.49
C VAL A 247 -5.14 -9.49 -13.32
N THR A 248 -4.76 -10.75 -13.52
CA THR A 248 -4.04 -11.54 -12.50
C THR A 248 -2.70 -10.91 -12.15
N LYS A 249 -1.96 -10.41 -13.15
CA LYS A 249 -0.70 -9.66 -12.94
C LYS A 249 -0.94 -8.36 -12.16
N ALA A 250 -2.02 -7.63 -12.45
CA ALA A 250 -2.34 -6.40 -11.72
C ALA A 250 -2.68 -6.68 -10.25
N ILE A 251 -3.47 -7.73 -9.97
CA ILE A 251 -3.83 -8.14 -8.60
C ILE A 251 -2.58 -8.55 -7.80
N ALA A 252 -1.71 -9.36 -8.40
CA ALA A 252 -0.49 -9.83 -7.76
C ALA A 252 0.51 -8.70 -7.43
N THR A 253 0.35 -7.54 -8.09
CA THR A 253 1.24 -6.38 -7.94
C THR A 253 0.65 -5.21 -7.16
N ASP A 254 -0.47 -5.44 -6.45
CA ASP A 254 -1.16 -4.43 -5.65
C ASP A 254 -0.35 -4.01 -4.40
N SER A 255 0.41 -2.92 -4.55
CA SER A 255 1.19 -2.34 -3.46
C SER A 255 0.33 -1.60 -2.41
N GLN A 256 -0.93 -1.29 -2.72
CA GLN A 256 -1.85 -0.58 -1.83
C GLN A 256 -2.41 -1.51 -0.75
N ARG A 257 -2.71 -2.77 -1.11
CA ARG A 257 -3.12 -3.80 -0.14
C ARG A 257 -2.10 -3.91 1.01
N THR A 258 -0.82 -4.05 0.68
CA THR A 258 0.25 -4.14 1.69
C THR A 258 0.34 -2.87 2.55
N HIS A 259 0.13 -1.68 1.96
CA HIS A 259 0.13 -0.44 2.75
C HIS A 259 -1.01 -0.40 3.76
N GLN A 260 -2.22 -0.77 3.34
CA GLN A 260 -3.39 -0.83 4.22
C GLN A 260 -3.18 -1.84 5.35
N GLU A 261 -2.59 -3.00 5.03
CA GLU A 261 -2.25 -4.02 6.02
C GLU A 261 -1.21 -3.53 7.04
N VAL A 262 -0.13 -2.90 6.58
CA VAL A 262 0.89 -2.31 7.47
C VAL A 262 0.29 -1.23 8.35
N GLN A 263 -0.51 -0.32 7.76
CA GLN A 263 -1.17 0.74 8.51
C GLN A 263 -2.10 0.19 9.60
N SER A 264 -2.80 -0.91 9.30
CA SER A 264 -3.65 -1.61 10.26
C SER A 264 -2.82 -2.28 11.37
N ARG A 265 -1.76 -3.03 11.02
CA ARG A 265 -0.87 -3.70 11.99
C ARG A 265 -0.14 -2.73 12.92
N LEU A 266 0.20 -1.54 12.44
CA LEU A 266 0.92 -0.53 13.22
C LEU A 266 0.00 0.44 13.96
N HIS A 267 -1.31 0.32 13.81
CA HIS A 267 -2.26 1.17 14.51
C HIS A 267 -2.13 0.97 16.03
N GLY A 268 -1.90 2.05 16.77
CA GLY A 268 -1.69 2.01 18.23
C GLY A 268 -0.28 1.56 18.66
N ILE A 269 0.59 1.17 17.73
CA ILE A 269 2.00 0.91 18.01
C ILE A 269 2.73 2.27 17.99
N PRO A 270 3.58 2.58 18.99
CA PRO A 270 4.34 3.84 19.04
C PRO A 270 5.48 3.83 18.00
N CYS A 271 5.10 3.97 16.73
CA CYS A 271 6.00 4.04 15.59
C CYS A 271 5.52 5.07 14.56
N THR A 272 6.46 5.75 13.92
CA THR A 272 6.19 6.68 12.82
C THR A 272 6.23 5.90 11.52
N TYR A 273 5.06 5.46 11.03
CA TYR A 273 4.92 4.89 9.70
C TYR A 273 4.45 5.95 8.70
N ILE A 274 5.28 6.24 7.70
CA ILE A 274 4.94 7.17 6.62
C ILE A 274 5.20 6.49 5.27
N ARG A 275 4.15 6.42 4.45
CA ARG A 275 4.26 6.04 3.04
C ARG A 275 4.22 7.29 2.16
N LEU A 276 5.30 7.54 1.44
CA LEU A 276 5.37 8.59 0.43
C LEU A 276 5.20 7.97 -0.94
N ASN A 277 4.19 8.43 -1.67
CA ASN A 277 3.86 7.92 -2.99
C ASN A 277 3.31 9.06 -3.83
N VAL A 278 3.93 9.34 -4.98
CA VAL A 278 3.52 10.45 -5.86
C VAL A 278 2.21 10.06 -6.55
N GLN A 279 1.09 10.55 -6.02
CA GLN A 279 -0.24 10.11 -6.49
C GLN A 279 -0.69 10.83 -7.77
N GLN A 280 -0.41 12.13 -7.92
CA GLN A 280 -0.93 12.94 -9.03
C GLN A 280 0.17 13.31 -10.03
N GLY A 281 -0.18 13.41 -11.31
CA GLY A 281 0.73 13.86 -12.38
C GLY A 281 1.65 12.78 -12.97
N ILE A 282 1.85 11.64 -12.29
CA ILE A 282 2.62 10.51 -12.83
C ILE A 282 1.76 9.30 -13.25
N GLN A 283 0.44 9.39 -13.08
CA GLN A 283 -0.49 8.29 -13.36
C GLN A 283 -0.63 7.95 -14.85
N ASP A 284 -0.42 8.94 -15.73
CA ASP A 284 -0.49 8.77 -17.19
C ASP A 284 0.88 8.56 -17.84
N LEU A 285 1.96 8.63 -17.04
CA LEU A 285 3.31 8.43 -17.53
C LEU A 285 3.56 6.96 -17.81
N VAL A 286 4.34 6.69 -18.85
CA VAL A 286 4.70 5.34 -19.23
C VAL A 286 5.82 4.90 -18.29
N PRO A 287 5.65 3.82 -17.49
CA PRO A 287 6.64 3.44 -16.48
C PRO A 287 8.05 3.19 -17.00
N HIS A 288 8.17 3.00 -18.31
CA HIS A 288 9.36 2.56 -19.00
C HIS A 288 9.93 3.60 -19.98
N ASP A 289 9.33 4.78 -20.01
CA ASP A 289 9.83 5.90 -20.80
C ASP A 289 10.85 6.71 -19.97
N TRP A 290 12.12 6.47 -20.26
CA TRP A 290 13.26 7.15 -19.61
C TRP A 290 13.42 8.60 -20.07
N ASP A 291 12.72 9.03 -21.12
CA ASP A 291 12.78 10.42 -21.58
C ASP A 291 11.82 11.31 -20.75
N GLN A 292 10.90 10.70 -19.99
CA GLN A 292 9.97 11.37 -19.07
C GLN A 292 10.54 11.63 -17.67
N LEU A 293 11.80 11.29 -17.39
CA LEU A 293 12.40 11.44 -16.05
C LEU A 293 12.33 12.88 -15.52
N GLY A 294 12.52 13.88 -16.39
CA GLY A 294 12.37 15.29 -16.02
C GLY A 294 10.95 15.64 -15.54
N THR A 295 9.94 15.09 -16.21
CA THR A 295 8.52 15.23 -15.83
C THR A 295 8.26 14.55 -14.49
N VAL A 296 8.76 13.34 -14.27
CA VAL A 296 8.61 12.63 -12.99
C VAL A 296 9.22 13.43 -11.84
N CYS A 297 10.42 13.99 -12.03
CA CYS A 297 11.05 14.85 -11.04
C CYS A 297 10.22 16.11 -10.74
N ALA A 298 9.69 16.78 -11.77
CA ALA A 298 8.86 17.97 -11.59
C ALA A 298 7.56 17.67 -10.82
N GLN A 299 6.90 16.56 -11.14
CA GLN A 299 5.68 16.13 -10.43
C GLN A 299 5.99 15.70 -9.00
N THR A 300 7.12 15.03 -8.78
CA THR A 300 7.59 14.67 -7.43
C THR A 300 7.87 15.92 -6.60
N ASP A 301 8.50 16.94 -7.17
CA ASP A 301 8.75 18.22 -6.48
C ASP A 301 7.44 18.93 -6.11
N ASN A 302 6.42 18.89 -6.98
CA ASN A 302 5.10 19.43 -6.66
C ASN A 302 4.40 18.64 -5.55
N TYR A 303 4.48 17.31 -5.57
CA TYR A 303 3.97 16.45 -4.51
C TYR A 303 4.61 16.76 -3.15
N LEU A 304 5.93 16.98 -3.13
CA LEU A 304 6.69 17.32 -1.92
C LEU A 304 6.35 18.72 -1.36
N ARG A 305 5.82 19.63 -2.20
CA ARG A 305 5.32 20.95 -1.78
C ARG A 305 3.87 20.93 -1.26
N GLY A 306 3.19 19.78 -1.34
CA GLY A 306 1.84 19.63 -0.80
C GLY A 306 1.82 19.83 0.72
N LYS A 307 0.84 20.56 1.25
CA LYS A 307 0.75 20.88 2.70
C LYS A 307 0.76 19.64 3.59
N GLU A 308 0.04 18.59 3.20
CA GLU A 308 -0.02 17.32 3.92
C GLU A 308 1.34 16.60 3.87
N THR A 309 1.95 16.50 2.68
CA THR A 309 3.27 15.90 2.49
C THR A 309 4.33 16.63 3.31
N GLU A 310 4.32 17.96 3.31
CA GLU A 310 5.28 18.77 4.06
C GLU A 310 5.13 18.56 5.58
N ALA A 311 3.89 18.44 6.08
CA ALA A 311 3.63 18.09 7.48
C ALA A 311 4.17 16.69 7.83
N ASN A 312 3.90 15.70 6.97
CA ASN A 312 4.41 14.34 7.15
C ASN A 312 5.95 14.31 7.13
N LEU A 313 6.60 15.04 6.22
CA LEU A 313 8.05 15.13 6.16
C LEU A 313 8.66 15.73 7.44
N LYS A 314 8.05 16.78 7.99
CA LYS A 314 8.50 17.38 9.27
C LYS A 314 8.43 16.38 10.42
N VAL A 315 7.34 15.61 10.51
CA VAL A 315 7.19 14.55 11.54
C VAL A 315 8.23 13.45 11.33
N LEU A 316 8.40 13.01 10.08
CA LEU A 316 9.34 11.96 9.69
C LEU A 316 10.78 12.32 10.06
N VAL A 317 11.25 13.49 9.63
CA VAL A 317 12.64 13.94 9.82
C VAL A 317 12.97 14.04 11.30
N LYS A 318 12.06 14.63 12.10
CA LYS A 318 12.21 14.67 13.56
C LYS A 318 12.31 13.29 14.18
N ALA A 319 11.48 12.34 13.73
CA ALA A 319 11.52 10.97 14.23
C ALA A 319 12.80 10.21 13.80
N ILE A 320 13.34 10.50 12.62
CA ILE A 320 14.60 9.92 12.12
C ILE A 320 15.80 10.45 12.92
N CYS A 321 15.87 11.77 13.14
CA CYS A 321 16.95 12.43 13.88
C CYS A 321 16.90 12.13 15.38
N ASN A 322 15.70 11.96 15.94
CA ASN A 322 15.52 11.67 17.36
C ASN A 322 14.64 10.43 17.62
N PRO A 323 15.19 9.22 17.45
CA PRO A 323 14.46 7.96 17.65
C PRO A 323 14.16 7.64 19.13
N GLN A 324 14.66 8.44 20.08
CA GLN A 324 14.40 8.28 21.52
C GLN A 324 13.12 8.98 21.96
N VAL A 325 12.74 10.10 21.30
CA VAL A 325 11.57 10.91 21.68
C VAL A 325 10.23 10.24 21.33
N THR A 326 10.21 9.26 20.43
CA THR A 326 9.02 8.44 20.16
C THR A 326 8.82 7.27 21.12
N ALA A 327 9.84 6.92 21.93
CA ALA A 327 9.73 5.90 22.98
C ALA A 327 9.39 6.48 24.37
N VAL A 328 9.49 7.80 24.55
CA VAL A 328 9.21 8.49 25.82
C VAL A 328 8.19 9.62 25.62
N GLN A 329 7.02 9.25 25.09
CA GLN A 329 5.76 9.90 25.46
C GLN A 329 4.75 8.82 25.88
N SER A 330 5.20 7.87 26.69
CA SER A 330 4.33 7.04 27.53
C SER A 330 3.89 7.83 28.75
N GLY A 331 3.22 8.96 28.53
CA GLY A 331 2.19 9.41 29.46
C GLY A 331 0.92 8.73 29.00
N THR A 332 0.54 7.61 29.63
CA THR A 332 -0.78 6.94 29.49
C THR A 332 -1.50 7.32 28.18
N THR A 333 -1.07 6.79 27.04
CA THR A 333 -1.85 6.95 25.81
C THR A 333 -3.13 6.18 26.03
N ALA A 334 -4.21 6.91 26.33
CA ALA A 334 -5.53 6.34 26.38
C ALA A 334 -5.72 5.55 25.09
N VAL A 335 -5.93 4.24 25.21
CA VAL A 335 -6.39 3.44 24.08
C VAL A 335 -7.69 4.11 23.64
N HIS A 336 -7.72 4.59 22.39
CA HIS A 336 -8.88 5.29 21.85
C HIS A 336 -9.62 4.37 20.88
N LEU A 337 -10.95 4.43 20.93
CA LEU A 337 -11.79 3.72 19.98
C LEU A 337 -11.55 4.28 18.57
N LYS A 338 -11.50 3.38 17.60
CA LYS A 338 -11.44 3.73 16.19
C LYS A 338 -12.69 4.51 15.80
N VAL A 339 -12.47 5.71 15.24
CA VAL A 339 -13.55 6.55 14.74
C VAL A 339 -13.85 6.15 13.30
N CYS A 340 -15.13 6.08 12.94
CA CYS A 340 -15.53 5.89 11.55
C CYS A 340 -14.96 7.03 10.69
N PRO A 341 -14.30 6.74 9.55
CA PRO A 341 -13.78 7.78 8.68
C PRO A 341 -14.89 8.73 8.21
N ALA A 342 -14.55 10.00 8.00
CA ALA A 342 -15.47 10.95 7.39
C ALA A 342 -15.77 10.55 5.94
N PRO A 343 -17.02 10.70 5.47
CA PRO A 343 -17.32 10.55 4.06
C PRO A 343 -16.54 11.58 3.24
N ASN A 344 -16.30 11.27 1.97
CA ASN A 344 -15.67 12.22 1.06
C ASN A 344 -16.47 13.53 1.01
N ILE A 345 -15.78 14.67 1.07
CA ILE A 345 -16.35 16.03 0.94
C ILE A 345 -17.24 16.17 -0.31
N ARG A 346 -16.94 15.45 -1.39
CA ARG A 346 -17.68 15.45 -2.65
C ARG A 346 -18.61 14.26 -2.80
N PHE A 347 -18.98 13.60 -1.69
CA PHE A 347 -19.97 12.53 -1.73
C PHE A 347 -21.28 13.07 -2.31
N THR A 348 -21.75 12.45 -3.39
CA THR A 348 -23.01 12.79 -4.05
C THR A 348 -23.72 11.52 -4.49
N GLY A 349 -25.03 11.64 -4.69
CA GLY A 349 -25.89 10.52 -5.06
C GLY A 349 -26.14 9.53 -3.93
N ARG A 350 -26.66 8.35 -4.29
CA ARG A 350 -26.96 7.22 -3.37
C ARG A 350 -27.96 7.54 -2.25
N HIS A 351 -28.75 8.62 -2.39
CA HIS A 351 -29.75 9.05 -1.42
C HIS A 351 -30.79 7.96 -1.11
N GLU A 352 -31.24 7.21 -2.11
CA GLU A 352 -32.18 6.10 -1.91
C GLU A 352 -31.59 4.96 -1.07
N ILE A 353 -30.28 4.71 -1.20
CA ILE A 353 -29.58 3.68 -0.41
C ILE A 353 -29.48 4.14 1.04
N LEU A 354 -29.11 5.40 1.27
CA LEU A 354 -29.02 5.97 2.62
C LEU A 354 -30.40 6.01 3.31
N LYS A 355 -31.43 6.42 2.56
CA LYS A 355 -32.82 6.44 3.03
C LYS A 355 -33.31 5.05 3.40
N SER A 356 -33.12 4.06 2.53
CA SER A 356 -33.52 2.67 2.80
C SER A 356 -32.75 2.05 3.97
N LEU A 357 -31.47 2.38 4.16
CA LEU A 357 -30.73 2.00 5.37
C LEU A 357 -31.33 2.63 6.63
N GLY A 358 -31.65 3.93 6.60
CA GLY A 358 -32.28 4.63 7.72
C GLY A 358 -33.61 3.98 8.10
N GLU A 359 -34.51 3.82 7.11
CA GLU A 359 -35.79 3.16 7.30
C GLU A 359 -35.65 1.71 7.79
N TYR A 360 -34.60 1.00 7.38
CA TYR A 360 -34.35 -0.36 7.84
C TYR A 360 -33.91 -0.42 9.30
N PHE A 361 -33.00 0.45 9.73
CA PHE A 361 -32.52 0.48 11.12
C PHE A 361 -33.52 1.11 12.09
N ASP A 362 -34.49 1.89 11.61
CA ASP A 362 -35.57 2.47 12.41
C ASP A 362 -36.78 1.51 12.58
N LYS A 363 -36.80 0.37 11.89
CA LYS A 363 -37.83 -0.68 12.04
C LYS A 363 -37.71 -1.39 13.39
N ASP A 364 -38.84 -1.91 13.89
CA ASP A 364 -38.95 -2.80 15.06
C ASP A 364 -37.95 -2.51 16.22
N PRO A 365 -38.06 -1.35 16.89
CA PRO A 365 -37.10 -0.93 17.90
C PRO A 365 -36.89 -1.99 18.99
N GLY A 366 -35.63 -2.34 19.23
CA GLY A 366 -35.24 -3.37 20.22
C GLY A 366 -34.96 -4.74 19.61
N LYS A 367 -35.21 -4.94 18.32
CA LYS A 367 -34.67 -6.08 17.55
C LYS A 367 -33.32 -5.69 16.93
N ARG A 368 -32.41 -6.66 16.81
CA ARG A 368 -31.17 -6.50 16.05
C ARG A 368 -31.48 -6.48 14.55
N HIS A 369 -30.96 -5.46 13.88
CA HIS A 369 -30.95 -5.34 12.44
C HIS A 369 -29.53 -5.52 11.90
N ILE A 370 -29.38 -6.37 10.89
CA ILE A 370 -28.13 -6.60 10.19
C ILE A 370 -28.30 -6.20 8.73
N ALA A 371 -27.54 -5.21 8.28
CA ALA A 371 -27.56 -4.71 6.90
C ALA A 371 -26.25 -5.04 6.18
N LEU A 372 -26.35 -5.51 4.94
CA LEU A 372 -25.22 -5.79 4.06
C LEU A 372 -25.24 -4.85 2.85
N LEU A 373 -24.18 -4.06 2.71
CA LEU A 373 -23.83 -3.38 1.47
C LEU A 373 -22.79 -4.20 0.72
N HIS A 374 -23.18 -4.81 -0.40
CA HIS A 374 -22.28 -5.64 -1.19
C HIS A 374 -22.19 -5.17 -2.65
N GLY A 375 -21.15 -5.56 -3.37
CA GLY A 375 -20.95 -5.13 -4.76
C GLY A 375 -19.48 -5.06 -5.15
N LEU A 376 -19.21 -4.62 -6.38
CA LEU A 376 -17.85 -4.59 -6.93
C LEU A 376 -16.93 -3.64 -6.15
N GLY A 377 -15.62 -3.90 -6.22
CA GLY A 377 -14.61 -2.99 -5.68
C GLY A 377 -14.74 -1.59 -6.32
N GLY A 378 -14.55 -0.53 -5.54
CA GLY A 378 -14.66 0.85 -6.05
C GLY A 378 -16.10 1.38 -6.21
N ALA A 379 -17.14 0.57 -6.04
CA ALA A 379 -18.54 1.01 -6.19
C ALA A 379 -19.04 2.01 -5.13
N GLY A 380 -18.23 2.28 -4.09
CA GLY A 380 -18.53 3.27 -3.04
C GLY A 380 -19.18 2.73 -1.77
N LYS A 381 -19.22 1.41 -1.54
CA LYS A 381 -19.85 0.78 -0.36
C LYS A 381 -19.39 1.39 0.97
N SER A 382 -18.08 1.50 1.19
CA SER A 382 -17.52 2.10 2.41
C SER A 382 -17.89 3.58 2.53
N GLN A 383 -17.92 4.32 1.42
CA GLN A 383 -18.33 5.72 1.43
C GLN A 383 -19.81 5.89 1.80
N ILE A 384 -20.69 5.00 1.33
CA ILE A 384 -22.10 4.96 1.74
C ILE A 384 -22.20 4.67 3.25
N ALA A 385 -21.45 3.69 3.76
CA ALA A 385 -21.44 3.39 5.19
C ALA A 385 -20.94 4.57 6.03
N PHE A 386 -19.86 5.25 5.60
CA PHE A 386 -19.32 6.42 6.30
C PHE A 386 -20.31 7.59 6.29
N LYS A 387 -20.97 7.83 5.15
CA LYS A 387 -21.98 8.87 5.03
C LYS A 387 -23.20 8.57 5.92
N PHE A 388 -23.66 7.33 5.93
CA PHE A 388 -24.74 6.88 6.81
C PHE A 388 -24.38 7.08 8.29
N VAL A 389 -23.18 6.66 8.71
CA VAL A 389 -22.71 6.84 10.08
C VAL A 389 -22.65 8.32 10.47
N ALA A 390 -22.17 9.18 9.58
CA ALA A 390 -22.14 10.63 9.81
C ALA A 390 -23.55 11.21 10.01
N GLU A 391 -24.51 10.85 9.14
CA GLU A 391 -25.91 11.26 9.28
C GLU A 391 -26.56 10.73 10.57
N CYS A 392 -26.21 9.52 10.99
CA CYS A 392 -26.69 8.93 12.23
C CYS A 392 -26.14 9.63 13.49
N ALA A 393 -24.89 10.11 13.43
CA ALA A 393 -24.28 10.86 14.53
C ALA A 393 -25.01 12.20 14.74
N ASP A 394 -25.35 12.90 13.65
CA ASP A 394 -26.13 14.15 13.70
C ASP A 394 -27.54 13.94 14.25
N MET A 395 -28.19 12.82 13.88
CA MET A 395 -29.53 12.47 14.36
C MET A 395 -29.56 11.74 15.71
N GLN A 396 -28.39 11.43 16.29
CA GLN A 396 -28.24 10.58 17.48
C GLN A 396 -28.99 9.23 17.39
N ARG A 397 -29.02 8.64 16.18
CA ARG A 397 -29.79 7.40 15.91
C ARG A 397 -29.31 6.21 16.75
N PHE A 398 -27.99 6.12 16.98
CA PHE A 398 -27.37 5.06 17.77
C PHE A 398 -26.71 5.65 19.00
N CYS A 399 -26.79 4.96 20.14
CA CYS A 399 -26.16 5.44 21.37
C CYS A 399 -24.63 5.40 21.28
N GLU A 400 -24.10 4.42 20.54
CA GLU A 400 -22.66 4.22 20.32
C GLU A 400 -22.44 3.57 18.96
N ILE A 401 -21.32 3.90 18.31
CA ILE A 401 -20.94 3.33 17.02
C ILE A 401 -19.51 2.80 17.15
N TYR A 402 -19.31 1.53 16.81
CA TYR A 402 -18.01 0.87 16.82
C TYR A 402 -17.61 0.49 15.41
N PHE A 403 -16.49 1.03 14.95
CA PHE A 403 -15.97 0.79 13.63
C PHE A 403 -14.92 -0.32 13.66
N ILE A 404 -15.13 -1.38 12.87
CA ILE A 404 -14.32 -2.60 12.87
C ILE A 404 -13.82 -2.87 11.44
N ASP A 405 -12.51 -2.97 11.29
CA ASP A 405 -11.88 -3.40 10.04
C ASP A 405 -11.95 -4.92 9.92
N SER A 406 -12.67 -5.36 8.90
CA SER A 406 -13.00 -6.76 8.65
C SER A 406 -12.19 -7.37 7.52
N THR A 407 -11.05 -6.76 7.20
CA THR A 407 -10.16 -7.25 6.13
C THR A 407 -9.58 -8.64 6.44
N SER A 408 -9.39 -9.00 7.72
CA SER A 408 -8.98 -10.34 8.13
C SER A 408 -9.48 -10.71 9.55
N HIS A 409 -9.34 -11.98 9.93
CA HIS A 409 -9.58 -12.42 11.31
C HIS A 409 -8.80 -11.59 12.34
N GLN A 410 -7.53 -11.30 12.06
CA GLN A 410 -6.65 -10.60 12.98
C GLN A 410 -7.06 -9.12 13.18
N THR A 411 -7.52 -8.44 12.13
CA THR A 411 -7.97 -7.05 12.23
C THR A 411 -9.24 -6.94 13.08
N ILE A 412 -10.17 -7.89 12.92
CA ILE A 412 -11.39 -7.95 13.73
C ILE A 412 -11.06 -8.21 15.18
N GLU A 413 -10.19 -9.19 15.47
CA GLU A 413 -9.79 -9.50 16.84
C GLU A 413 -9.11 -8.32 17.53
N THR A 414 -8.23 -7.62 16.80
CA THR A 414 -7.53 -6.44 17.33
C THR A 414 -8.50 -5.30 17.63
N ASP A 415 -9.41 -4.98 16.70
CA ASP A 415 -10.37 -3.89 16.88
C ASP A 415 -11.38 -4.23 18.01
N LEU A 416 -11.85 -5.47 18.11
CA LEU A 416 -12.74 -5.91 19.20
C LEU A 416 -12.03 -5.92 20.56
N ALA A 417 -10.81 -6.44 20.64
CA ALA A 417 -10.01 -6.41 21.87
C ALA A 417 -9.74 -4.97 22.34
N THR A 418 -9.48 -4.06 21.41
CA THR A 418 -9.34 -2.62 21.69
C THR A 418 -10.61 -2.07 22.33
N ILE A 419 -11.79 -2.40 21.78
CA ILE A 419 -13.08 -1.99 22.38
C ILE A 419 -13.21 -2.51 23.83
N ALA A 420 -12.88 -3.78 24.08
CA ALA A 420 -12.93 -4.36 25.43
C ALA A 420 -12.02 -3.60 26.42
N GLN A 421 -10.80 -3.27 26.00
CA GLN A 421 -9.83 -2.56 26.82
C GLN A 421 -10.29 -1.13 27.14
N VAL A 422 -10.77 -0.38 26.14
CA VAL A 422 -11.25 0.99 26.35
C VAL A 422 -12.47 1.02 27.26
N ARG A 423 -13.37 0.05 27.10
CA ARG A 423 -14.56 -0.10 27.95
C ARG A 423 -14.27 -0.71 29.31
N LYS A 424 -13.02 -1.16 29.55
CA LYS A 424 -12.57 -1.81 30.79
C LYS A 424 -13.39 -3.05 31.14
N VAL A 425 -13.76 -3.83 30.12
CA VAL A 425 -14.58 -5.04 30.26
C VAL A 425 -13.77 -6.33 30.02
N GLY A 426 -12.55 -6.19 29.51
CA GLY A 426 -11.62 -7.29 29.29
C GLY A 426 -10.47 -6.88 28.37
N ALA A 427 -9.75 -7.87 27.85
CA ALA A 427 -8.59 -7.65 27.00
C ALA A 427 -8.70 -8.34 25.63
N THR A 428 -9.71 -9.17 25.42
CA THR A 428 -9.87 -10.01 24.23
C THR A 428 -11.11 -9.62 23.41
N ALA A 429 -11.15 -10.09 22.16
CA ALA A 429 -12.34 -9.95 21.32
C ALA A 429 -13.56 -10.66 21.91
N GLU A 430 -13.35 -11.82 22.56
CA GLU A 430 -14.41 -12.57 23.23
C GLU A 430 -15.02 -11.78 24.39
N ASP A 431 -14.20 -11.14 25.22
CA ASP A 431 -14.66 -10.27 26.31
C ASP A 431 -15.55 -9.13 25.76
N CYS A 432 -15.14 -8.55 24.62
CA CYS A 432 -15.91 -7.51 23.94
C CYS A 432 -17.28 -8.02 23.50
N LEU A 433 -17.32 -9.20 22.85
CA LEU A 433 -18.55 -9.78 22.33
C LEU A 433 -19.51 -10.21 23.44
N LEU A 434 -18.98 -10.76 24.55
CA LEU A 434 -19.77 -11.07 25.74
C LEU A 434 -20.35 -9.81 26.38
N TRP A 435 -19.55 -8.75 26.50
CA TRP A 435 -20.00 -7.46 27.00
C TRP A 435 -21.08 -6.83 26.11
N LEU A 436 -20.88 -6.84 24.78
CA LEU A 436 -21.86 -6.37 23.81
C LEU A 436 -23.15 -7.21 23.86
N ALA A 437 -23.03 -8.53 24.01
CA ALA A 437 -24.18 -9.44 24.12
C ALA A 437 -25.05 -9.18 25.36
N ALA A 438 -24.42 -8.79 26.48
CA ALA A 438 -25.12 -8.43 27.71
C ALA A 438 -25.87 -7.09 27.59
N ARG A 439 -25.57 -6.28 26.57
CA ARG A 439 -26.21 -4.96 26.36
C ARG A 439 -27.47 -5.10 25.52
N ARG A 440 -28.56 -4.49 26.00
CA ARG A 440 -29.80 -4.30 25.23
C ARG A 440 -29.91 -2.90 24.63
N THR A 441 -28.78 -2.21 24.44
CA THR A 441 -28.73 -0.83 23.93
C THR A 441 -28.69 -0.79 22.40
N ASN A 442 -29.08 0.35 21.84
CA ASN A 442 -29.11 0.59 20.39
C ASN A 442 -27.75 1.08 19.86
N TYR A 443 -26.70 0.26 19.99
CA TYR A 443 -25.39 0.53 19.40
C TYR A 443 -25.30 0.00 17.96
N LEU A 444 -24.38 0.52 17.16
CA LEU A 444 -24.08 0.04 15.81
C LEU A 444 -22.65 -0.51 15.71
N LEU A 445 -22.49 -1.72 15.19
CA LEU A 445 -21.20 -2.27 14.77
C LEU A 445 -21.07 -2.12 13.26
N VAL A 446 -19.99 -1.50 12.80
CA VAL A 446 -19.70 -1.32 11.37
C VAL A 446 -18.53 -2.21 10.99
N TYR A 447 -18.81 -3.37 10.39
CA TYR A 447 -17.81 -4.29 9.83
C TYR A 447 -17.50 -3.85 8.40
N ASN A 448 -16.41 -3.10 8.24
CA ASN A 448 -16.01 -2.58 6.95
C ASN A 448 -14.99 -3.50 6.27
N ASN A 449 -15.14 -3.71 4.96
CA ASN A 449 -14.21 -4.47 4.12
C ASN A 449 -14.15 -5.98 4.41
N ALA A 450 -15.29 -6.60 4.75
CA ALA A 450 -15.41 -8.04 4.99
C ALA A 450 -15.36 -8.85 3.67
N ASP A 451 -14.32 -8.67 2.87
CA ASP A 451 -14.21 -9.19 1.50
C ASP A 451 -13.74 -10.65 1.45
N ASP A 452 -13.09 -11.15 2.50
CA ASP A 452 -12.55 -12.51 2.57
C ASP A 452 -13.69 -13.55 2.64
N VAL A 453 -13.69 -14.50 1.70
CA VAL A 453 -14.71 -15.54 1.60
C VAL A 453 -14.47 -16.67 2.61
N SER A 454 -13.24 -16.82 3.09
CA SER A 454 -12.88 -17.80 4.13
C SER A 454 -13.22 -17.32 5.54
N LEU A 455 -13.45 -16.01 5.70
CA LEU A 455 -13.80 -15.38 6.97
C LEU A 455 -15.22 -15.74 7.39
N ASN A 456 -15.36 -16.52 8.47
CA ASN A 456 -16.64 -16.74 9.12
C ASN A 456 -17.03 -15.54 9.99
N LEU A 457 -17.51 -14.47 9.36
CA LEU A 457 -17.80 -13.20 10.05
C LEU A 457 -18.82 -13.37 11.21
N GLY A 458 -19.75 -14.32 11.09
CA GLY A 458 -20.79 -14.55 12.09
C GLY A 458 -20.25 -14.90 13.49
N GLN A 459 -19.05 -15.48 13.59
CA GLN A 459 -18.43 -15.78 14.90
C GLN A 459 -18.06 -14.52 15.69
N TYR A 460 -17.93 -13.38 14.99
CA TYR A 460 -17.60 -12.10 15.58
C TYR A 460 -18.84 -11.25 15.88
N PHE A 461 -20.05 -11.80 15.77
CA PHE A 461 -21.27 -11.09 16.17
C PHE A 461 -21.56 -11.32 17.65
N PRO A 462 -21.97 -10.29 18.40
CA PRO A 462 -22.32 -10.46 19.80
C PRO A 462 -23.52 -11.41 19.95
N GLY A 463 -23.53 -12.24 20.98
CA GLY A 463 -24.71 -13.03 21.32
C GLY A 463 -25.96 -12.16 21.60
N GLY A 464 -27.14 -12.78 21.65
CA GLY A 464 -28.40 -12.09 21.99
C GLY A 464 -29.03 -11.26 20.87
N SER A 465 -30.05 -10.46 21.20
CA SER A 465 -30.86 -9.69 20.25
C SER A 465 -30.60 -8.18 20.26
N GLY A 466 -29.66 -7.70 21.08
CA GLY A 466 -29.32 -6.27 21.20
C GLY A 466 -28.29 -5.81 20.16
N GLY A 467 -28.23 -4.50 19.91
CA GLY A 467 -27.31 -3.88 18.96
C GLY A 467 -27.60 -4.16 17.49
N ASN A 468 -27.09 -3.30 16.62
CA ASN A 468 -27.28 -3.32 15.18
C ASN A 468 -25.95 -3.51 14.45
N ILE A 469 -25.99 -4.02 13.22
CA ILE A 469 -24.78 -4.35 12.44
C ILE A 469 -24.91 -3.82 11.01
N LEU A 470 -23.88 -3.11 10.54
CA LEU A 470 -23.72 -2.70 9.15
C LEU A 470 -22.44 -3.33 8.58
N ILE A 471 -22.56 -4.03 7.45
CA ILE A 471 -21.46 -4.75 6.81
C ILE A 471 -21.19 -4.16 5.43
N THR A 472 -19.93 -3.93 5.09
CA THR A 472 -19.52 -3.64 3.71
C THR A 472 -18.62 -4.74 3.18
N SER A 473 -18.93 -5.26 1.99
CA SER A 473 -18.20 -6.41 1.43
C SER A 473 -18.28 -6.53 -0.10
N ARG A 474 -17.34 -7.22 -0.73
CA ARG A 474 -17.43 -7.73 -2.10
C ARG A 474 -18.04 -9.13 -2.16
N ASN A 475 -18.10 -9.83 -1.03
CA ASN A 475 -18.64 -11.17 -0.91
C ASN A 475 -20.17 -11.14 -0.75
N PRO A 476 -20.95 -11.50 -1.78
CA PRO A 476 -22.41 -11.53 -1.67
C PRO A 476 -22.90 -12.61 -0.71
N LYS A 477 -22.11 -13.64 -0.40
CA LYS A 477 -22.54 -14.75 0.48
C LYS A 477 -22.79 -14.33 1.93
N LEU A 478 -22.35 -13.13 2.32
CA LEU A 478 -22.66 -12.57 3.64
C LEU A 478 -24.15 -12.22 3.80
N CYS A 479 -24.95 -12.28 2.72
CA CYS A 479 -26.42 -12.14 2.82
C CYS A 479 -27.05 -13.20 3.74
N ASN A 480 -26.39 -14.37 3.91
CA ASN A 480 -26.80 -15.39 4.88
C ASN A 480 -26.79 -14.90 6.34
N HIS A 481 -26.11 -13.78 6.61
CA HIS A 481 -26.00 -13.17 7.93
C HIS A 481 -26.81 -11.87 8.06
N ALA A 482 -27.49 -11.40 7.01
CA ALA A 482 -28.15 -10.09 6.98
C ALA A 482 -29.59 -10.19 6.48
N ASP A 483 -30.54 -9.57 7.18
CA ASP A 483 -31.95 -9.53 6.75
C ASP A 483 -32.19 -8.43 5.69
N PHE A 484 -31.27 -7.48 5.57
CA PHE A 484 -31.26 -6.45 4.53
C PHE A 484 -30.00 -6.55 3.70
N GLU A 485 -30.15 -6.67 2.39
CA GLU A 485 -29.06 -6.68 1.43
C GLU A 485 -29.31 -5.60 0.38
N HIS A 486 -28.25 -4.83 0.08
CA HIS A 486 -28.27 -3.88 -1.01
C HIS A 486 -27.02 -4.01 -1.88
N LYS A 487 -27.23 -4.35 -3.16
CA LYS A 487 -26.18 -4.43 -4.16
C LYS A 487 -25.81 -3.04 -4.66
N VAL A 488 -24.68 -2.52 -4.21
CA VAL A 488 -24.12 -1.26 -4.69
C VAL A 488 -23.55 -1.47 -6.09
N GLY A 489 -24.34 -1.07 -7.09
CA GLY A 489 -24.00 -1.12 -8.51
C GLY A 489 -23.22 0.10 -9.00
N GLN A 490 -23.24 0.33 -10.32
CA GLN A 490 -22.71 1.56 -10.92
C GLN A 490 -23.44 2.79 -10.35
N MET A 491 -22.80 3.95 -10.45
CA MET A 491 -23.41 5.22 -10.04
C MET A 491 -24.40 5.67 -11.11
N GLU A 492 -25.50 6.31 -10.72
CA GLU A 492 -26.45 6.85 -11.70
C GLU A 492 -25.77 7.92 -12.56
N LEU A 493 -26.12 7.97 -13.85
CA LEU A 493 -25.47 8.88 -14.82
C LEU A 493 -25.47 10.34 -14.34
N LYS A 494 -26.57 10.78 -13.74
CA LYS A 494 -26.71 12.13 -13.19
C LYS A 494 -25.73 12.39 -12.03
N ASP A 495 -25.65 11.46 -11.09
CA ASP A 495 -24.78 11.57 -9.91
C ASP A 495 -23.30 11.51 -10.31
N ALA A 496 -22.97 10.70 -11.32
CA ALA A 496 -21.62 10.61 -11.87
C ALA A 496 -21.19 11.90 -12.58
N ILE A 497 -22.11 12.58 -13.28
CA ILE A 497 -21.87 13.92 -13.86
C ILE A 497 -21.60 14.93 -12.74
N ASP A 498 -22.43 14.94 -11.70
CA ASP A 498 -22.27 15.87 -10.58
C ASP A 498 -20.92 15.63 -9.87
N LEU A 499 -20.56 14.36 -9.64
CA LEU A 499 -19.28 13.99 -9.04
C LEU A 499 -18.09 14.44 -9.89
N LEU A 500 -18.16 14.26 -11.22
CA LEU A 500 -17.09 14.68 -12.14
C LEU A 500 -16.90 16.20 -12.09
N LEU A 501 -17.99 16.97 -12.19
CA LEU A 501 -17.96 18.42 -12.17
C LEU A 501 -17.48 18.97 -10.81
N MET A 502 -17.96 18.41 -9.70
CA MET A 502 -17.49 18.76 -8.35
C MET A 502 -16.00 18.44 -8.17
N THR A 503 -15.54 17.33 -8.75
CA THR A 503 -14.13 16.93 -8.68
C THR A 503 -13.24 17.85 -9.48
N ALA A 504 -13.68 18.23 -10.68
CA ALA A 504 -13.01 19.15 -11.59
C ALA A 504 -13.18 20.63 -11.21
N ARG A 505 -13.95 20.94 -10.16
CA ARG A 505 -14.25 22.30 -9.66
C ARG A 505 -14.96 23.19 -10.69
N TYR A 506 -15.77 22.58 -11.55
CA TYR A 506 -16.67 23.30 -12.44
C TYR A 506 -18.04 23.46 -11.80
N ASP A 507 -18.73 24.55 -12.14
CA ASP A 507 -20.08 24.80 -11.67
C ASP A 507 -21.05 23.76 -12.25
N ILE A 508 -21.73 23.05 -11.35
CA ILE A 508 -22.69 21.97 -11.66
C ILE A 508 -24.00 22.48 -12.28
N THR A 509 -24.27 23.79 -12.18
CA THR A 509 -25.49 24.43 -12.68
C THR A 509 -25.37 24.87 -14.15
N ILE A 510 -24.15 24.99 -14.68
CA ILE A 510 -23.90 25.42 -16.06
C ILE A 510 -24.23 24.28 -17.02
N PHE A 511 -25.24 24.47 -17.87
CA PHE A 511 -25.72 23.49 -18.84
C PHE A 511 -24.60 22.93 -19.73
N ASN A 512 -23.75 23.80 -20.30
CA ASN A 512 -22.68 23.37 -21.19
C ASN A 512 -21.65 22.46 -20.50
N ASN A 513 -21.35 22.71 -19.22
CA ASN A 513 -20.46 21.86 -18.44
C ASN A 513 -21.08 20.49 -18.20
N ARG A 514 -22.40 20.44 -17.95
CA ARG A 514 -23.13 19.18 -17.77
C ARG A 514 -23.17 18.34 -19.04
N GLU A 515 -23.33 18.95 -20.22
CA GLU A 515 -23.33 18.24 -21.49
C GLU A 515 -21.96 17.64 -21.79
N ILE A 516 -20.87 18.40 -21.63
CA ILE A 516 -19.50 17.89 -21.78
C ILE A 516 -19.22 16.76 -20.77
N ALA A 517 -19.59 16.96 -19.51
CA ALA A 517 -19.42 15.95 -18.48
C ALA A 517 -20.26 14.68 -18.76
N ARG A 518 -21.45 14.84 -19.35
CA ARG A 518 -22.31 13.72 -19.75
C ARG A 518 -21.63 12.85 -20.80
N GLU A 519 -21.04 13.43 -21.84
CA GLU A 519 -20.31 12.68 -22.87
C GLU A 519 -19.15 11.88 -22.26
N ILE A 520 -18.37 12.52 -21.38
CA ILE A 520 -17.24 11.87 -20.68
C ILE A 520 -17.75 10.72 -19.81
N VAL A 521 -18.78 10.94 -18.99
CA VAL A 521 -19.32 9.92 -18.11
C VAL A 521 -19.96 8.76 -18.90
N GLN A 522 -20.59 9.02 -20.04
CA GLN A 522 -21.13 7.98 -20.91
C GLN A 522 -20.02 7.09 -21.49
N VAL A 523 -18.89 7.68 -21.91
CA VAL A 523 -17.72 6.90 -22.32
C VAL A 523 -17.22 6.04 -21.16
N LEU A 524 -17.10 6.60 -19.95
CA LEU A 524 -16.66 5.88 -18.76
C LEU A 524 -17.62 4.74 -18.36
N HIS A 525 -18.93 4.95 -18.45
CA HIS A 525 -19.96 3.93 -18.20
C HIS A 525 -19.98 2.83 -19.26
N SER A 526 -19.75 3.16 -20.53
CA SER A 526 -19.74 2.16 -21.61
C SER A 526 -18.55 1.19 -21.55
N GLN A 527 -17.52 1.50 -20.74
CA GLN A 527 -16.32 0.70 -20.55
C GLN A 527 -16.31 -0.13 -19.25
N SER A 528 -17.30 0.06 -18.37
CA SER A 528 -17.48 -0.64 -17.09
C SER A 528 -18.57 -1.70 -17.15
#